data_AF-A0A4Q3RK42-F1
#
_entry.id   AF-A0A4Q3RK42-F1
#
_cell.length_a   1.000
_cell.length_b   1.000
_cell.length_c   1.000
_cell.angle_alpha   90.00
_cell.angle_beta   90.00
_cell.angle_gamma   90.00
#
_symmetry.space_group_name_H-M   'P 1'
#
loop_
_entity.id
_entity.type
_entity.pdbx_description
1 polymer ?
#
loop_
_entity_poly.entity_id
_entity_poly.type
_entity_poly.pdbx_seq_one_letter_code
_entity_poly.pdbx_strand_id
1 'polypeptide(L)'
;MGSLNRKTVEEFRRSEKNPVIAILENVRSAYNVGSVFRTADAFLLEAIYLTGYTAHPPHKEIRKTALGAEDTVEWKHFASAAEAIENLRWQGYK
;
A
#
# COMPACT_ATOMS: atom_id res chain seq x y z
N MET A 1 25.28 -10.74 14.25
CA MET A 1 24.40 -9.81 13.52
C MET A 1 22.99 -10.37 13.61
N GLY A 2 22.16 -9.78 14.49
CA GLY A 2 20.81 -10.28 14.74
C GLY A 2 19.95 -10.12 13.50
N SER A 3 19.43 -11.23 12.99
CA SER A 3 18.33 -11.22 12.04
C SER A 3 17.18 -10.47 12.70
N LEU A 4 16.87 -9.28 12.19
CA LEU A 4 15.59 -8.62 12.46
C LEU A 4 14.50 -9.68 12.25
N ASN A 5 13.63 -9.86 13.25
CA ASN A 5 12.44 -10.73 13.21
C ASN A 5 11.49 -10.30 12.09
N ARG A 6 11.89 -10.51 10.84
CA ARG A 6 11.05 -10.25 9.67
C ARG A 6 10.12 -11.45 9.55
N LYS A 7 8.84 -11.19 9.79
CA LYS A 7 7.77 -12.13 9.47
C LYS A 7 7.95 -12.59 8.02
N THR A 8 7.76 -13.89 7.77
CA THR A 8 7.66 -14.41 6.40
C THR A 8 6.51 -13.71 5.65
N VAL A 9 6.48 -13.80 4.31
CA VAL A 9 5.36 -13.22 3.51
C VAL A 9 4.01 -13.75 4.00
N GLU A 10 3.93 -15.02 4.37
CA GLU A 10 2.72 -15.65 4.89
C GLU A 10 2.39 -15.20 6.31
N GLU A 11 3.37 -15.05 7.20
CA GLU A 11 3.18 -14.48 8.53
C GLU A 11 2.78 -13.01 8.49
N PHE A 12 3.26 -12.27 7.49
CA PHE A 12 2.84 -10.90 7.23
C PHE A 12 1.37 -10.87 6.79
N ARG A 13 0.98 -11.70 5.83
CA ARG A 13 -0.43 -11.80 5.38
C ARG A 13 -1.37 -12.26 6.51
N ARG A 14 -0.88 -13.08 7.43
CA ARG A 14 -1.63 -13.58 8.60
C ARG A 14 -1.58 -12.65 9.82
N SER A 15 -0.71 -11.66 9.82
CA SER A 15 -0.63 -10.71 10.94
C SER A 15 -1.86 -9.81 10.97
N GLU A 16 -2.34 -9.54 12.19
CA GLU A 16 -3.36 -8.52 12.42
C GLU A 16 -2.89 -7.20 11.81
N LYS A 17 -3.72 -6.66 10.92
CA LYS A 17 -3.45 -5.40 10.24
C LYS A 17 -4.01 -4.26 11.06
N ASN A 18 -3.31 -3.13 11.01
CA ASN A 18 -3.90 -1.88 11.48
C ASN A 18 -4.99 -1.50 10.48
N PRO A 19 -6.25 -1.26 10.92
CA PRO A 19 -7.38 -0.93 10.05
C PRO A 19 -7.25 0.53 9.56
N VAL A 20 -6.17 0.78 8.84
CA VAL A 20 -5.75 2.06 8.29
C VAL A 20 -5.42 1.82 6.84
N ILE A 21 -6.04 2.61 5.97
CA ILE A 21 -5.85 2.56 4.53
C ILE A 21 -5.31 3.92 4.09
N ALA A 22 -4.20 3.90 3.35
CA ALA A 22 -3.62 5.12 2.78
C ALA A 22 -4.17 5.37 1.38
N ILE A 23 -4.74 6.56 1.12
CA ILE A 23 -5.15 6.97 -0.23
C ILE A 23 -4.07 7.88 -0.83
N LEU A 24 -3.54 7.51 -1.99
CA LEU A 24 -2.53 8.28 -2.73
C LEU A 24 -3.21 8.89 -3.95
N GLU A 25 -3.65 10.13 -3.79
CA GLU A 25 -4.32 10.87 -4.84
C GLU A 25 -3.32 11.51 -5.79
N ASN A 26 -3.39 11.15 -7.08
CA ASN A 26 -2.66 11.82 -8.16
C ASN A 26 -1.15 12.00 -7.87
N VAL A 27 -0.52 11.00 -7.24
CA VAL A 27 0.91 11.01 -6.90
C VAL A 27 1.73 10.70 -8.15
N ARG A 28 2.40 11.71 -8.67
CA ARG A 28 3.19 11.61 -9.92
C ARG A 28 4.46 10.76 -9.78
N SER A 29 5.13 10.81 -8.63
CA SER A 29 6.41 10.13 -8.43
C SER A 29 6.20 8.66 -8.07
N ALA A 30 6.51 7.76 -9.00
CA ALA A 30 6.49 6.32 -8.76
C ALA A 30 7.47 5.89 -7.64
N TYR A 31 8.57 6.62 -7.44
CA TYR A 31 9.49 6.40 -6.32
C TYR A 31 8.85 6.75 -4.96
N ASN A 32 8.00 7.78 -4.92
CA ASN A 32 7.27 8.13 -3.70
C ASN A 32 6.17 7.10 -3.42
N VAL A 33 5.47 6.63 -4.47
CA VAL A 33 4.51 5.52 -4.34
C VAL A 33 5.18 4.30 -3.72
N GLY A 34 6.33 3.87 -4.25
CA GLY A 34 7.06 2.73 -3.68
C GLY A 34 7.57 2.97 -2.25
N SER A 35 7.96 4.20 -1.91
CA SER A 35 8.31 4.54 -0.52
C SER A 35 7.11 4.41 0.43
N VAL A 36 5.90 4.78 -0.01
CA VAL A 36 4.67 4.59 0.78
C VAL A 36 4.30 3.11 0.91
N PHE A 37 4.47 2.29 -0.13
CA PHE A 37 4.38 0.83 0.00
C PHE A 37 5.29 0.29 1.10
N ARG A 38 6.55 0.74 1.13
CA ARG A 38 7.51 0.33 2.16
C ARG A 38 7.11 0.79 3.57
N THR A 39 6.54 1.98 3.70
CA THR A 39 5.97 2.46 4.98
C THR A 39 4.76 1.62 5.40
N ALA A 40 3.83 1.35 4.48
CA ALA A 40 2.65 0.54 4.76
C ALA A 40 3.02 -0.88 5.22
N ASP A 41 4.03 -1.50 4.60
CA ASP A 41 4.57 -2.79 5.01
C ASP A 41 5.13 -2.73 6.45
N ALA A 42 5.96 -1.73 6.74
CA ALA A 42 6.56 -1.57 8.08
C ALA A 42 5.53 -1.36 9.20
N PHE A 43 4.42 -0.68 8.91
CA PHE A 43 3.35 -0.37 9.87
C PHE A 43 2.16 -1.32 9.79
N LEU A 44 2.21 -2.38 9.00
CA LEU A 44 1.11 -3.34 8.85
C LEU A 44 -0.23 -2.67 8.48
N LEU A 45 -0.22 -1.67 7.61
CA LEU A 45 -1.45 -1.08 7.07
C LEU A 45 -2.27 -2.17 6.37
N GLU A 46 -3.60 -2.02 6.41
CA GLU A 46 -4.50 -2.96 5.76
C GLU A 46 -4.36 -2.88 4.23
N ALA A 47 -4.36 -1.67 3.67
CA ALA A 47 -4.20 -1.49 2.22
C ALA A 47 -3.68 -0.11 1.81
N ILE A 48 -3.27 0.01 0.55
CA ILE A 48 -3.02 1.28 -0.15
C ILE A 48 -4.01 1.44 -1.30
N TYR A 49 -4.71 2.58 -1.37
CA TYR A 49 -5.60 2.92 -2.48
C TYR A 49 -4.92 3.98 -3.34
N LEU A 50 -4.64 3.64 -4.61
CA LEU A 50 -4.01 4.52 -5.59
C LEU A 50 -5.10 5.15 -6.45
N THR A 51 -5.03 6.44 -6.77
CA THR A 51 -6.09 7.07 -7.57
C THR A 51 -5.58 7.91 -8.72
N GLY A 52 -6.44 8.08 -9.72
CA GLY A 52 -6.17 8.89 -10.91
C GLY A 52 -4.93 8.42 -11.64
N TYR A 53 -4.03 9.35 -11.96
CA TYR A 53 -2.80 9.03 -12.71
C TYR A 53 -1.67 8.41 -11.87
N THR A 54 -1.91 8.13 -10.59
CA THR A 54 -0.90 7.53 -9.71
C THR A 54 -0.41 6.21 -10.28
N ALA A 55 0.91 6.08 -10.45
CA ALA A 55 1.52 4.84 -10.90
C ALA A 55 1.18 3.69 -9.95
N HIS A 56 0.91 2.50 -10.49
CA HIS A 56 0.56 1.32 -9.71
C HIS A 56 1.38 0.10 -10.15
N PRO A 57 1.60 -0.89 -9.26
CA PRO A 57 2.27 -2.13 -9.64
C PRO A 57 1.55 -2.87 -10.78
N PRO A 58 2.28 -3.63 -11.63
CA PRO A 58 3.74 -3.73 -11.69
C PRO A 58 4.38 -2.50 -12.36
N HIS A 59 5.34 -1.85 -11.67
CA HIS A 59 6.06 -0.68 -12.18
C HIS A 59 7.52 -0.67 -11.67
N LYS A 60 8.50 -0.49 -12.55
CA LYS A 60 9.94 -0.65 -12.24
C LYS A 60 10.42 0.31 -11.14
N GLU A 61 9.99 1.56 -11.19
CA GLU A 61 10.35 2.63 -10.26
C GLU A 61 9.71 2.43 -8.88
N ILE A 62 8.47 1.92 -8.82
CA ILE A 62 7.84 1.50 -7.56
C ILE A 62 8.67 0.36 -6.95
N ARG A 63 8.96 -0.68 -7.73
CA ARG A 63 9.73 -1.87 -7.31
C ARG A 63 11.10 -1.51 -6.72
N LYS A 64 11.78 -0.51 -7.27
CA LYS A 64 13.07 -0.01 -6.75
C LYS A 64 13.00 0.52 -5.31
N THR A 65 11.87 1.06 -4.87
CA THR A 65 11.73 1.72 -3.56
C THR A 65 10.83 0.95 -2.58
N ALA A 66 9.86 0.20 -3.10
CA ALA A 66 8.99 -0.68 -2.32
C ALA A 66 9.74 -1.91 -1.77
N LEU A 67 10.80 -2.37 -2.46
CA LEU A 67 11.65 -3.48 -2.00
C LEU A 67 10.87 -4.77 -1.67
N GLY A 68 9.84 -5.08 -2.47
CA GLY A 68 8.97 -6.26 -2.31
C GLY A 68 7.67 -5.98 -1.54
N ALA A 69 7.53 -4.81 -0.92
CA ALA A 69 6.31 -4.42 -0.21
C ALA A 69 5.07 -4.35 -1.11
N GLU A 70 5.25 -4.09 -2.41
CA GLU A 70 4.18 -4.08 -3.41
C GLU A 70 3.57 -5.47 -3.71
N ASP A 71 4.23 -6.55 -3.29
CA ASP A 71 3.70 -7.92 -3.41
C ASP A 71 3.04 -8.40 -2.09
N THR A 72 3.25 -7.68 -0.98
CA THR A 72 2.77 -8.04 0.37
C THR A 72 1.67 -7.16 0.90
N VAL A 73 1.69 -5.85 0.58
CA VAL A 73 0.67 -4.88 0.95
C VAL A 73 -0.47 -4.94 -0.05
N GLU A 74 -1.70 -5.18 0.43
CA GLU A 74 -2.89 -5.13 -0.41
C GLU A 74 -3.07 -3.73 -0.99
N TRP A 75 -3.47 -3.64 -2.26
CA TRP A 75 -3.72 -2.35 -2.89
C TRP A 75 -4.81 -2.42 -3.95
N LYS A 76 -5.43 -1.27 -4.21
CA LYS A 76 -6.45 -1.10 -5.25
C LYS A 76 -6.22 0.22 -5.99
N HIS A 77 -6.64 0.27 -7.25
CA HIS A 77 -6.67 1.51 -8.03
C HIS A 77 -8.11 1.97 -8.26
N PHE A 78 -8.34 3.28 -8.18
CA PHE A 78 -9.62 3.95 -8.41
C PHE A 78 -9.45 5.12 -9.39
N ALA A 79 -10.51 5.51 -10.11
CA ALA A 79 -10.41 6.62 -11.04
C ALA A 79 -10.23 7.97 -10.31
N SER A 80 -10.77 8.10 -9.09
CA SER A 80 -10.66 9.31 -8.27
C SER A 80 -10.57 9.00 -6.77
N ALA A 81 -10.13 9.98 -5.98
CA ALA A 81 -10.19 9.88 -4.52
C ALA A 81 -11.62 9.79 -3.98
N ALA A 82 -12.59 10.44 -4.66
CA ALA A 82 -13.99 10.37 -4.27
C ALA A 82 -14.54 8.93 -4.32
N GLU A 83 -14.25 8.20 -5.41
CA GLU A 83 -14.64 6.78 -5.54
C GLU A 83 -13.97 5.90 -4.47
N ALA A 84 -12.68 6.12 -4.22
CA ALA A 84 -11.94 5.42 -3.17
C ALA A 84 -12.57 5.64 -1.78
N ILE A 85 -12.90 6.90 -1.46
CA ILE A 85 -13.53 7.29 -0.19
C ILE A 85 -14.94 6.71 -0.07
N GLU A 86 -15.74 6.75 -1.13
CA GLU A 86 -17.09 6.17 -1.13
C GLU A 86 -17.04 4.66 -0.88
N ASN A 87 -16.12 3.96 -1.57
CA ASN A 87 -15.88 2.54 -1.36
C ASN A 87 -15.49 2.22 0.09
N LEU A 88 -14.65 3.05 0.71
CA LEU A 88 -14.22 2.90 2.10
C LEU A 88 -15.34 3.19 3.10
N ARG A 89 -16.14 4.23 2.87
CA ARG A 89 -17.31 4.55 3.71
C ARG A 89 -18.32 3.41 3.72
N TRP A 90 -18.55 2.78 2.56
CA TRP A 90 -19.44 1.61 2.46
C TRP A 90 -18.89 0.39 3.23
N GLN A 91 -17.57 0.29 3.37
CA GLN A 91 -16.89 -0.71 4.20
C GLN A 91 -16.82 -0.33 5.69
N GLY A 92 -17.36 0.82 6.10
CA GLY A 92 -17.39 1.26 7.50
C GLY A 92 -16.16 2.01 7.99
N TYR A 93 -15.25 2.39 7.09
CA TYR A 93 -14.12 3.26 7.41
C TYR A 93 -14.58 4.72 7.64
N LYS A 94 -13.89 5.42 8.53
CA LYS A 94 -14.18 6.80 8.94
C LYS A 94 -13.20 7.80 8.34
#